data_AF-A0A838JVV3-F1
#
_entry.id   AF-A0A838JVV3-F1
#
_cell.length_a   1.000
_cell.length_b   1.000
_cell.length_c   1.000
_cell.angle_alpha   90.00
_cell.angle_beta   90.00
_cell.angle_gamma   90.00
#
_symmetry.space_group_name_H-M   'P 1'
#
loop_
_entity.id
_entity.type
_entity.pdbx_description
1 polymer ?
#
loop_
_entity_poly.entity_id
_entity_poly.type
_entity_poly.pdbx_seq_one_letter_code
_entity_poly.pdbx_strand_id
1 'polypeptide(L)'
;MARYYPVSPLLWDDTAVRRWDDASRLLAVYLLTCRHRNLEGLYRLPWTYVESDLSWSTEKVSAAVNTLIDDDFIEYDPEAEVVFVRNALKYQSPKSKLQIKGALNALEAVPSTELMDAFVEAAGTHAPDFRKALASHSNGFGK
;
A
#
# COMPACT_ATOMS: atom_id res chain seq x y z
N MET A 1 -21.65 2.02 -8.77
CA MET A 1 -21.05 3.35 -8.52
C MET A 1 -19.54 3.21 -8.69
N ALA A 2 -18.88 4.06 -9.47
CA ALA A 2 -17.43 3.96 -9.68
C ALA A 2 -16.67 4.32 -8.39
N ARG A 3 -15.64 3.55 -8.04
CA ARG A 3 -14.75 3.81 -6.91
C ARG A 3 -13.56 4.63 -7.42
N TYR A 4 -13.38 5.83 -6.89
CA TYR A 4 -12.28 6.71 -7.24
C TYR A 4 -11.27 6.73 -6.10
N TYR A 5 -9.99 6.76 -6.46
CA TYR A 5 -8.93 6.97 -5.50
C TYR A 5 -8.03 8.12 -5.96
N PRO A 6 -7.74 9.10 -5.10
CA PRO A 6 -6.85 10.18 -5.46
C PRO A 6 -5.41 9.68 -5.56
N VAL A 7 -4.71 10.12 -6.59
CA VAL A 7 -3.25 10.02 -6.71
C VAL A 7 -2.71 11.44 -6.73
N SER A 8 -1.78 11.73 -5.83
CA SER A 8 -1.20 13.07 -5.75
C SER A 8 -0.37 13.36 -7.01
N PRO A 9 -0.56 14.50 -7.70
CA PRO A 9 0.30 14.88 -8.82
C PRO A 9 1.76 15.08 -8.38
N LEU A 10 1.99 15.35 -7.09
CA LEU A 10 3.33 15.47 -6.49
C LEU A 10 4.16 14.18 -6.60
N LEU A 11 3.55 13.04 -6.95
CA LEU A 11 4.27 11.82 -7.29
C LEU A 11 5.36 12.10 -8.34
N TRP A 12 5.05 12.92 -9.34
CA TRP A 12 5.99 13.26 -10.43
C TRP A 12 7.06 14.28 -10.03
N ASP A 13 6.88 14.95 -8.88
CA ASP A 13 7.85 15.88 -8.32
C ASP A 13 8.82 15.21 -7.35
N ASP A 14 8.53 13.98 -6.93
CA ASP A 14 9.39 13.20 -6.06
C ASP A 14 10.73 12.87 -6.73
N THR A 15 11.82 13.12 -6.00
CA THR A 15 13.18 12.95 -6.51
C THR A 15 13.53 11.49 -6.80
N ALA A 16 12.99 10.53 -6.04
CA ALA A 16 13.17 9.10 -6.29
C ALA A 16 12.43 8.70 -7.57
N VAL A 17 11.15 9.09 -7.69
CA VAL A 17 10.31 8.80 -8.87
C VAL A 17 10.93 9.35 -10.16
N ARG A 18 11.55 10.53 -10.10
CA ARG A 18 12.26 11.11 -11.26
C ARG A 18 13.51 10.34 -11.67
N ARG A 19 14.15 9.58 -10.78
CA ARG A 19 15.34 8.76 -11.09
C ARG A 19 15.01 7.37 -11.59
N TRP A 20 13.83 6.85 -11.24
CA TRP A 20 13.36 5.55 -11.68
C TRP A 20 13.27 5.41 -13.20
N ASP A 21 13.41 4.18 -13.67
CA ASP A 21 13.07 3.81 -15.03
C ASP A 21 11.55 3.77 -15.24
N ASP A 22 11.12 3.66 -16.49
CA ASP A 22 9.70 3.70 -16.84
C ASP A 22 8.92 2.51 -16.27
N ALA A 23 9.58 1.35 -16.10
CA ALA A 23 8.97 0.19 -15.47
C ALA A 23 8.66 0.47 -14.00
N SER A 24 9.65 0.92 -13.22
CA SER A 24 9.45 1.22 -11.80
C SER A 24 8.39 2.31 -11.58
N ARG A 25 8.38 3.36 -12.42
CA ARG A 25 7.31 4.38 -12.40
C ARG A 25 5.93 3.80 -12.69
N LEU A 26 5.82 2.94 -13.71
CA LEU A 26 4.53 2.33 -14.05
C LEU A 26 4.06 1.39 -12.94
N LEU A 27 4.96 0.62 -12.31
CA LEU A 27 4.63 -0.22 -11.17
C LEU A 27 4.15 0.62 -9.99
N ALA A 28 4.81 1.73 -9.66
CA ALA A 28 4.38 2.63 -8.60
C ALA A 28 2.96 3.17 -8.86
N VAL A 29 2.66 3.62 -10.09
CA VAL A 29 1.32 4.05 -10.48
C VAL A 29 0.31 2.90 -10.40
N TYR A 30 0.69 1.69 -10.82
CA TYR A 30 -0.16 0.50 -10.71
C TYR A 30 -0.51 0.19 -9.25
N LEU A 31 0.46 0.19 -8.33
CA LEU A 31 0.21 -0.02 -6.89
C LEU A 31 -0.72 1.05 -6.30
N LEU A 32 -0.67 2.27 -6.84
CA LEU A 32 -1.58 3.36 -6.46
C LEU A 32 -2.93 3.32 -7.18
N THR A 33 -3.18 2.40 -8.11
CA THR A 33 -4.43 2.43 -8.92
C THR A 33 -5.08 1.07 -9.16
N CYS A 34 -4.41 -0.04 -8.84
CA CYS A 34 -4.88 -1.39 -9.12
C CYS A 34 -6.15 -1.74 -8.33
N ARG A 35 -6.86 -2.77 -8.78
CA ARG A 35 -8.13 -3.20 -8.17
C ARG A 35 -7.98 -3.76 -6.74
N HIS A 36 -6.77 -4.22 -6.40
CA HIS A 36 -6.44 -4.83 -5.11
C HIS A 36 -6.21 -3.79 -4.01
N ARG A 37 -5.93 -2.54 -4.38
CA ARG A 37 -5.56 -1.52 -3.42
C ARG A 37 -6.70 -1.17 -2.47
N ASN A 38 -6.32 -0.80 -1.25
CA ASN A 38 -7.16 -0.03 -0.33
C ASN A 38 -6.61 1.40 -0.15
N LEU A 39 -7.25 2.20 0.69
CA LEU A 39 -6.86 3.61 0.91
C LEU A 39 -5.62 3.71 1.79
N GLU A 40 -5.45 2.73 2.68
CA GLU A 40 -4.49 2.73 3.78
C GLU A 40 -3.11 2.29 3.32
N GLY A 41 -3.02 1.57 2.20
CA GLY A 41 -1.77 1.20 1.55
C GLY A 41 -1.21 -0.15 1.97
N LEU A 42 -1.89 -0.89 2.86
CA LEU A 42 -1.52 -2.27 3.23
C LEU A 42 -2.55 -3.24 2.68
N TYR A 43 -2.19 -4.04 1.68
CA TYR A 43 -3.14 -4.96 1.04
C TYR A 43 -2.43 -6.15 0.38
N ARG A 44 -3.18 -7.25 0.20
CA ARG A 44 -2.66 -8.45 -0.47
C ARG A 44 -2.55 -8.22 -1.98
N LEU A 45 -1.36 -8.42 -2.54
CA LEU A 45 -1.07 -8.36 -3.97
C LEU A 45 0.01 -9.39 -4.35
N PRO A 46 -0.39 -10.58 -4.82
CA PRO A 46 0.51 -11.50 -5.50
C PRO A 46 1.09 -10.86 -6.76
N TRP A 47 2.39 -11.03 -6.99
CA TRP A 47 3.06 -10.50 -8.18
C TRP A 47 2.54 -11.09 -9.50
N THR A 48 1.93 -12.27 -9.47
CA THR A 48 1.25 -12.86 -10.63
C THR A 48 0.10 -11.99 -11.18
N TYR A 49 -0.56 -11.19 -10.33
CA TYR A 49 -1.52 -10.19 -10.82
C TYR A 49 -0.83 -9.06 -11.58
N VAL A 50 0.33 -8.61 -11.11
CA VAL A 50 1.13 -7.57 -11.77
C VAL A 50 1.64 -8.07 -13.12
N GLU A 51 2.19 -9.30 -13.14
CA GLU A 51 2.64 -9.97 -14.36
C GLU A 51 1.52 -10.03 -15.40
N SER A 52 0.32 -10.47 -14.99
CA SER A 52 -0.85 -10.60 -15.85
C SER A 52 -1.38 -9.23 -16.33
N ASP A 53 -1.65 -8.30 -15.40
CA ASP A 53 -2.27 -7.01 -15.71
C ASP A 53 -1.34 -6.12 -16.56
N LEU A 54 -0.01 -6.18 -16.34
CA LEU A 54 0.98 -5.39 -17.08
C LEU A 54 1.61 -6.14 -18.25
N SER A 55 1.29 -7.43 -18.41
CA SER A 55 1.93 -8.32 -19.39
C SER A 55 3.46 -8.32 -19.28
N TRP A 56 3.97 -8.44 -18.05
CA TRP A 56 5.39 -8.43 -17.74
C TRP A 56 5.89 -9.83 -17.38
N SER A 57 7.18 -10.07 -17.60
CA SER A 57 7.85 -11.26 -17.07
C SER A 57 8.15 -11.09 -15.58
N THR A 58 8.34 -12.21 -14.89
CA THR A 58 8.71 -12.23 -13.46
C THR A 58 9.99 -11.44 -13.19
N GLU A 59 10.98 -11.51 -14.09
CA GLU A 59 12.25 -10.79 -13.93
C GLU A 59 12.04 -9.26 -13.98
N LYS A 60 11.14 -8.81 -14.87
CA LYS A 60 10.82 -7.39 -14.99
C LYS A 60 10.05 -6.88 -13.77
N VAL A 61 9.09 -7.67 -13.26
CA VAL A 61 8.38 -7.35 -12.01
C VAL A 61 9.38 -7.28 -10.86
N SER A 62 10.23 -8.29 -10.71
CA SER A 62 11.24 -8.33 -9.64
C SER A 62 12.18 -7.13 -9.67
N ALA A 63 12.71 -6.75 -10.84
CA ALA A 63 13.59 -5.60 -10.97
C ALA A 63 12.90 -4.27 -10.57
N ALA A 64 11.65 -4.08 -11.00
CA ALA A 64 10.88 -2.89 -10.64
C ALA A 64 10.51 -2.88 -9.14
N VAL A 65 10.11 -4.02 -8.59
CA VAL A 65 9.82 -4.17 -7.15
C VAL A 65 11.06 -3.84 -6.32
N ASN A 66 12.23 -4.38 -6.69
CA ASN A 66 13.48 -4.09 -5.97
C ASN A 66 13.81 -2.60 -5.98
N THR A 67 13.66 -1.92 -7.13
CA THR A 67 13.85 -0.46 -7.22
C THR A 67 12.94 0.30 -6.24
N LEU A 68 11.67 -0.11 -6.14
CA LEU A 68 10.69 0.52 -5.25
C LEU A 68 10.95 0.22 -3.77
N ILE A 69 11.50 -0.94 -3.44
CA ILE A 69 11.92 -1.31 -2.07
C ILE A 69 13.18 -0.53 -1.67
N ASP A 70 14.19 -0.50 -2.55
CA ASP A 70 15.47 0.18 -2.31
C ASP A 70 15.30 1.69 -2.04
N ASP A 71 14.32 2.31 -2.71
CA ASP A 71 13.96 3.72 -2.52
C ASP A 71 12.84 3.93 -1.47
N ASP A 72 12.54 2.92 -0.66
CA ASP A 72 11.62 2.97 0.48
C ASP A 72 10.18 3.39 0.10
N PHE A 73 9.77 3.15 -1.15
CA PHE A 73 8.42 3.45 -1.62
C PHE A 73 7.41 2.41 -1.15
N ILE A 74 7.83 1.14 -1.13
CA ILE A 74 7.04 0.01 -0.61
C ILE A 74 7.87 -0.91 0.29
N GLU A 75 7.16 -1.69 1.09
CA GLU A 75 7.63 -2.95 1.67
C GLU A 75 6.78 -4.10 1.14
N TYR A 76 7.34 -5.31 1.12
CA TYR A 76 6.63 -6.50 0.68
C TYR A 76 6.95 -7.72 1.54
N ASP A 77 5.89 -8.41 1.96
CA ASP A 77 5.94 -9.71 2.62
C ASP A 77 5.64 -10.79 1.57
N PRO A 78 6.65 -11.57 1.16
CA PRO A 78 6.48 -12.59 0.13
C PRO A 78 5.67 -13.81 0.62
N GLU A 79 5.65 -14.08 1.92
CA GLU A 79 4.94 -15.25 2.48
C GLU A 79 3.43 -14.96 2.55
N ALA A 80 3.06 -13.75 2.97
CA ALA A 80 1.66 -13.31 3.00
C ALA A 80 1.17 -12.74 1.65
N GLU A 81 2.10 -12.46 0.74
CA GLU A 81 1.90 -11.72 -0.51
C GLU A 81 1.25 -10.35 -0.26
N VAL A 82 1.74 -9.63 0.76
CA VAL A 82 1.21 -8.34 1.19
C VAL A 82 2.18 -7.23 0.85
N VAL A 83 1.67 -6.17 0.22
CA VAL A 83 2.41 -4.94 -0.04
C VAL A 83 1.99 -3.85 0.94
N PHE A 84 2.97 -3.10 1.43
CA PHE A 84 2.75 -1.87 2.17
C PHE A 84 3.33 -0.67 1.42
N VAL A 85 2.48 0.24 0.96
CA VAL A 85 2.88 1.52 0.36
C VAL A 85 3.08 2.54 1.49
N ARG A 86 4.33 2.77 1.91
CA ARG A 86 4.67 3.50 3.15
C ARG A 86 3.99 4.86 3.30
N ASN A 87 3.97 5.63 2.23
CA ASN A 87 3.43 6.99 2.23
C ASN A 87 1.92 7.07 1.94
N ALA A 88 1.21 5.95 1.78
CA ALA A 88 -0.22 5.97 1.46
C ALA A 88 -1.04 6.74 2.51
N LEU A 89 -0.81 6.48 3.81
CA LEU A 89 -1.51 7.15 4.89
C LEU A 89 -1.23 8.65 4.96
N LYS A 90 -0.03 9.11 4.57
CA LYS A 90 0.31 10.55 4.50
C LYS A 90 -0.61 11.31 3.54
N TYR A 91 -0.96 10.70 2.41
CA TYR A 91 -1.78 11.34 1.38
C TYR A 91 -3.27 10.97 1.47
N GLN A 92 -3.59 9.78 1.98
CA GLN A 92 -4.90 9.14 1.88
C GLN A 92 -5.45 8.68 3.23
N SER A 93 -4.96 9.23 4.34
CA SER A 93 -5.45 8.97 5.69
C SER A 93 -6.99 9.02 5.75
N PRO A 94 -7.68 8.02 6.32
CA PRO A 94 -9.12 8.11 6.55
C PRO A 94 -9.42 9.22 7.57
N LYS A 95 -10.33 10.15 7.23
CA LYS A 95 -10.61 11.35 8.04
C LYS A 95 -11.96 11.30 8.75
N SER A 96 -12.93 10.57 8.20
CA SER A 96 -14.28 10.44 8.79
C SER A 96 -14.47 9.10 9.49
N LYS A 97 -15.42 9.03 10.44
CA LYS A 97 -15.77 7.78 11.14
C LYS A 97 -16.12 6.64 10.17
N LEU A 98 -16.81 6.95 9.06
CA LEU A 98 -17.17 5.97 8.04
C LEU A 98 -15.94 5.48 7.26
N GLN A 99 -15.01 6.38 6.93
CA GLN A 99 -13.75 6.01 6.28
C GLN A 99 -12.91 5.14 7.21
N ILE A 100 -12.77 5.51 8.48
CA ILE A 100 -12.05 4.73 9.48
C ILE A 100 -12.66 3.33 9.63
N LYS A 101 -14.00 3.22 9.70
CA LYS A 101 -14.66 1.92 9.73
C LYS A 101 -14.38 1.09 8.48
N GLY A 102 -14.45 1.71 7.29
CA GLY A 102 -14.13 1.04 6.03
C GLY A 102 -12.68 0.57 5.96
N ALA A 103 -11.75 1.37 6.50
CA ALA A 103 -10.33 1.06 6.61
C ALA A 103 -10.08 -0.18 7.49
N LEU A 104 -10.70 -0.21 8.69
CA LEU A 104 -10.59 -1.35 9.60
C LEU A 104 -11.12 -2.64 8.97
N ASN A 105 -12.29 -2.58 8.32
CA ASN A 105 -12.85 -3.72 7.60
C ASN A 105 -11.95 -4.20 6.45
N ALA A 106 -11.25 -3.28 5.77
CA ALA A 106 -10.31 -3.65 4.71
C ALA A 106 -9.08 -4.37 5.27
N LEU A 107 -8.61 -3.94 6.46
CA LEU A 107 -7.49 -4.59 7.15
C LEU A 107 -7.83 -5.99 7.68
N GLU A 108 -9.07 -6.24 8.07
CA GLU A 108 -9.52 -7.60 8.44
C GLU A 108 -9.40 -8.61 7.28
N ALA A 109 -9.42 -8.13 6.03
CA ALA A 109 -9.24 -8.97 4.85
C ALA A 109 -7.77 -9.14 4.45
N VAL A 110 -6.84 -8.43 5.09
CA VAL A 110 -5.40 -8.59 4.86
C VAL A 110 -4.93 -9.82 5.64
N PRO A 111 -4.19 -10.75 5.01
CA PRO A 111 -3.57 -11.85 5.73
C PRO A 111 -2.68 -11.36 6.86
N SER A 112 -2.45 -12.20 7.87
CA SER A 112 -1.41 -11.92 8.87
C SER A 112 -0.07 -11.71 8.17
N THR A 113 0.62 -10.64 8.51
CA THR A 113 1.85 -10.18 7.84
C THR A 113 2.77 -9.51 8.85
N GLU A 114 4.08 -9.63 8.62
CA GLU A 114 5.09 -8.93 9.41
C GLU A 114 5.07 -7.40 9.22
N LEU A 115 4.44 -6.92 8.15
CA LEU A 115 4.34 -5.49 7.83
C LEU A 115 3.35 -4.72 8.71
N MET A 116 2.59 -5.40 9.58
CA MET A 116 1.58 -4.76 10.42
C MET A 116 2.18 -3.75 11.38
N ASP A 117 3.35 -4.03 11.96
CA ASP A 117 4.00 -3.11 12.90
C ASP A 117 4.44 -1.82 12.20
N ALA A 118 5.10 -1.94 11.05
CA ALA A 118 5.48 -0.78 10.22
C ALA A 118 4.26 0.05 9.79
N PHE A 119 3.15 -0.61 9.44
CA PHE A 119 1.90 0.05 9.12
C PHE A 119 1.30 0.81 10.32
N VAL A 120 1.32 0.21 11.52
CA VAL A 120 0.83 0.81 12.76
C VAL A 120 1.67 2.04 13.15
N GLU A 121 2.98 2.00 12.93
CA GLU A 121 3.88 3.15 13.11
C GLU A 121 3.54 4.29 12.14
N ALA A 122 3.38 3.98 10.85
CA ALA A 122 2.98 4.96 9.84
C ALA A 122 1.62 5.59 10.15
N ALA A 123 0.67 4.80 10.66
CA ALA A 123 -0.62 5.31 11.13
C ALA A 123 -0.47 6.27 12.32
N GLY A 124 0.45 6.02 13.24
CA GLY A 124 0.76 6.93 14.34
C GLY A 124 1.25 8.29 13.86
N THR A 125 2.12 8.29 12.85
CA THR A 125 2.69 9.53 12.28
C THR A 125 1.68 10.30 11.43
N HIS A 126 0.92 9.61 10.57
CA HIS A 126 0.14 10.25 9.51
C HIS A 126 -1.38 10.26 9.72
N ALA A 127 -1.90 9.38 10.57
CA ALA A 127 -3.34 9.24 10.81
C ALA A 127 -3.67 8.96 12.29
N PRO A 128 -3.42 9.91 13.22
CA PRO A 128 -3.53 9.65 14.67
C PRO A 128 -4.89 9.14 15.14
N ASP A 129 -5.99 9.61 14.54
CA ASP A 129 -7.34 9.13 14.90
C ASP A 129 -7.60 7.71 14.38
N PHE A 130 -7.04 7.37 13.22
CA PHE A 130 -7.05 6.00 12.73
C PHE A 130 -6.19 5.08 13.59
N ARG A 131 -5.01 5.54 14.04
CA ARG A 131 -4.15 4.82 14.97
C ARG A 131 -4.84 4.49 16.30
N LYS A 132 -5.62 5.42 16.85
CA LYS A 132 -6.45 5.17 18.05
C LYS A 132 -7.52 4.12 17.78
N ALA A 133 -8.13 4.14 16.59
CA ALA A 133 -9.12 3.15 16.20
C ALA A 133 -8.49 1.76 16.04
N LEU A 134 -7.31 1.66 15.43
CA LEU A 134 -6.53 0.42 15.32
C LEU A 134 -6.24 -0.21 16.69
N ALA A 135 -5.81 0.59 17.67
CA ALA A 135 -5.52 0.10 19.02
C ALA A 135 -6.76 -0.49 19.72
N SER A 136 -7.93 0.10 19.47
CA SER A 136 -9.20 -0.38 20.01
C SER A 136 -9.69 -1.64 19.30
N HIS A 137 -9.28 -1.84 18.04
CA HIS A 137 -9.67 -2.96 17.18
C HIS A 137 -8.75 -4.17 17.32
N SER A 138 -7.48 -3.95 17.70
CA SER A 138 -6.43 -4.99 17.78
C SER A 138 -6.59 -6.03 18.88
N ASN A 139 -7.65 -5.94 19.70
CA ASN A 139 -8.09 -7.09 20.51
C ASN A 139 -8.56 -8.30 19.66
N GLY A 140 -8.55 -8.19 18.31
CA GLY A 140 -8.91 -9.26 17.38
C GLY A 140 -7.84 -9.71 16.37
N PHE A 141 -6.65 -9.08 16.29
CA PHE A 141 -5.62 -9.43 15.27
C PHE A 141 -4.62 -10.51 15.73
N GLY A 142 -4.85 -11.13 16.89
CA GLY A 142 -4.02 -12.18 17.45
C GLY A 142 -4.84 -13.33 18.00
N LYS A 143 -5.31 -14.21 17.10
CA LYS A 143 -5.61 -15.62 17.39
C LYS A 143 -5.31 -16.47 16.16
#